data_AF-A0AAJ1IKL9-F1
#
_entry.id   AF-A0AAJ1IKL9-F1
#
_cell.length_a   1.000
_cell.length_b   1.000
_cell.length_c   1.000
_cell.angle_alpha   90.00
_cell.angle_beta   90.00
_cell.angle_gamma   90.00
#
_symmetry.space_group_name_H-M   'P 1'
#
loop_
_entity.id
_entity.type
_entity.pdbx_description
1 polymer ?
#
loop_
_entity_poly.entity_id
_entity_poly.type
_entity_poly.pdbx_seq_one_letter_code
_entity_poly.pdbx_strand_id
1 'polypeptide(L)' 'MTRFFIGIVIFIASIIGAAYIAIWWGIIEPIMTIAEAIDTDTVTASLVGWEVIKFLLKEILAGIVITVGWTIGTLVISKN' A
#
# COMPACT_ATOMS: atom_id res chain seq x y z
N MET A 1 13.77 16.27 22.23
CA MET A 1 12.28 16.36 22.15
C MET A 1 11.78 16.48 20.70
N THR A 2 12.27 17.42 19.88
CA THR A 2 11.82 17.60 18.48
C THR A 2 12.02 16.37 17.57
N ARG A 3 13.14 15.65 17.69
CA ARG A 3 13.42 14.44 16.88
C ARG A 3 12.47 13.28 17.15
N PHE A 4 11.98 13.17 18.39
CA PHE A 4 11.01 12.15 18.78
C PHE A 4 9.67 12.35 18.05
N PHE A 5 9.19 13.60 17.99
CA PHE A 5 7.99 13.95 17.23
C PHE A 5 8.14 13.69 15.73
N ILE A 6 9.31 14.00 15.15
CA ILE A 6 9.60 13.69 13.75
C ILE A 6 9.53 12.18 13.50
N GLY A 7 10.12 11.36 14.38
CA GLY A 7 10.03 9.91 14.30
C GLY A 7 8.58 9.42 14.31
N ILE A 8 7.74 9.93 15.23
CA ILE A 8 6.31 9.58 15.31
C ILE A 8 5.57 9.92 14.02
N VAL A 9 5.81 11.10 13.45
CA VAL A 9 5.16 11.51 12.18
C VAL A 9 5.52 10.55 11.05
N ILE A 10 6.78 10.12 10.97
CA ILE A 10 7.22 9.15 9.95
C ILE A 10 6.52 7.79 10.12
N PHE A 11 6.34 7.30 11.36
CA PHE A 11 5.57 6.08 11.61
C PHE A 11 4.12 6.20 11.18
N ILE A 12 3.45 7.29 11.54
CA ILE A 12 2.04 7.49 11.18
C ILE A 12 1.90 7.59 9.65
N ALA A 13 2.79 8.34 9.00
CA ALA A 13 2.79 8.49 7.55
C ALA A 13 3.00 7.15 6.83
N SER A 14 3.88 6.28 7.33
CA SER A 14 4.11 4.97 6.71
C SER A 14 2.94 4.02 6.88
N ILE A 15 2.27 4.04 8.03
CA ILE A 15 1.05 3.25 8.26
C ILE A 15 -0.06 3.72 7.32
N ILE A 16 -0.30 5.03 7.24
CA ILE A 16 -1.33 5.59 6.34
C ILE A 16 -1.00 5.27 4.89
N GLY A 17 0.25 5.44 4.48
CA GLY A 17 0.71 5.16 3.12
C GLY A 17 0.53 3.70 2.74
N ALA A 18 0.91 2.77 3.61
CA ALA A 18 0.73 1.35 3.34
C ALA A 18 -0.73 0.92 3.39
N ALA A 19 -1.54 1.47 4.30
CA ALA A 19 -2.98 1.20 4.34
C ALA A 19 -3.67 1.67 3.05
N TYR A 20 -3.28 2.83 2.53
CA TYR A 20 -3.77 3.30 1.23
C TYR A 20 -3.37 2.35 0.10
N ILE A 21 -2.11 1.91 0.04
CA ILE A 21 -1.65 0.98 -1.00
C ILE A 21 -2.39 -0.37 -0.89
N ALA A 22 -2.51 -0.94 0.31
CA ALA A 22 -3.13 -2.25 0.50
C ALA A 22 -4.64 -2.21 0.24
N ILE A 23 -5.35 -1.25 0.85
CA ILE A 23 -6.81 -1.20 0.77
C ILE A 23 -7.25 -0.62 -0.58
N TRP A 24 -6.79 0.59 -0.91
CA TRP A 24 -7.28 1.29 -2.10
C TRP A 24 -6.71 0.67 -3.36
N TRP A 25 -5.38 0.63 -3.49
CA TRP A 25 -4.76 0.07 -4.69
C TRP A 25 -4.84 -1.46 -4.73
N GLY A 26 -4.69 -2.15 -3.60
CA GLY A 26 -4.66 -3.60 -3.57
C GLY A 26 -6.05 -4.23 -3.73
N ILE A 27 -7.06 -3.71 -3.04
CA ILE A 27 -8.38 -4.37 -2.99
C ILE A 27 -9.42 -3.61 -3.83
N ILE A 28 -9.60 -2.31 -3.56
CA ILE A 28 -10.72 -1.55 -4.13
C ILE A 28 -10.54 -1.36 -5.64
N GLU A 29 -9.38 -0.90 -6.08
CA GLU A 29 -9.11 -0.59 -7.49
C GLU A 29 -9.25 -1.83 -8.41
N PRO A 30 -8.72 -3.02 -8.08
CA PRO A 30 -8.94 -4.23 -8.88
C PRO A 30 -10.41 -4.65 -8.95
N ILE A 31 -11.14 -4.55 -7.84
CA ILE A 31 -12.58 -4.86 -7.82
C ILE A 31 -13.34 -3.90 -8.75
N MET A 32 -13.04 -2.61 -8.68
CA MET A 32 -13.65 -1.61 -9.57
C MET A 32 -13.30 -1.87 -11.04
N THR A 33 -12.05 -2.24 -11.33
CA THR A 33 -11.60 -2.55 -12.70
C THR A 33 -12.35 -3.75 -13.27
N ILE A 34 -12.56 -4.80 -12.46
CA ILE A 34 -13.32 -5.98 -12.87
C ILE A 34 -14.80 -5.63 -13.04
N ALA A 35 -15.38 -4.83 -12.14
CA ALA A 35 -16.76 -4.38 -12.26
C ALA A 35 -17.02 -3.57 -13.54
N GLU A 36 -16.12 -2.64 -13.87
CA GLU A 36 -16.20 -1.86 -15.12
C GLU A 36 -16.05 -2.77 -16.37
N ALA A 37 -15.19 -3.79 -16.30
CA ALA A 37 -15.08 -4.77 -17.36
C ALA A 37 -16.35 -5.63 -17.52
N ILE A 38 -17.06 -5.92 -16.42
CA ILE A 38 -18.37 -6.59 -16.46
C ILE A 38 -19.39 -5.69 -17.15
N ASP A 39 -19.48 -4.42 -16.75
CA ASP A 39 -20.44 -3.47 -17.30
C ASP A 39 -20.24 -3.19 -18.81
N THR A 40 -19.04 -3.42 -19.31
CA THR A 40 -18.65 -3.22 -20.72
C THR A 40 -18.57 -4.51 -21.53
N ASP A 41 -18.94 -5.65 -20.95
CA ASP A 41 -18.83 -6.99 -21.57
C ASP A 41 -17.39 -7.34 -22.06
N THR A 42 -16.37 -6.79 -21.40
CA THR A 42 -14.95 -6.99 -21.75
C THR A 42 -14.17 -7.88 -20.78
N VAL A 43 -14.87 -8.56 -19.85
CA VAL A 43 -14.24 -9.48 -18.89
C VAL A 43 -13.56 -10.63 -19.62
N THR A 44 -12.27 -10.77 -19.34
CA THR A 44 -11.48 -11.91 -19.81
C THR A 44 -10.75 -12.56 -18.65
N ALA A 45 -10.47 -13.86 -18.76
CA ALA A 45 -9.67 -14.58 -17.76
C ALA A 45 -8.27 -13.98 -17.58
N SER A 46 -7.70 -13.43 -18.64
CA SER A 46 -6.41 -12.71 -18.60
C SER A 46 -6.49 -11.42 -17.80
N LEU A 47 -7.59 -10.66 -17.91
CA LEU A 47 -7.81 -9.44 -17.12
C LEU A 47 -7.85 -9.78 -15.62
N VAL A 48 -8.70 -10.74 -15.25
CA VAL A 48 -8.83 -11.17 -13.84
C VAL A 48 -7.50 -11.69 -13.28
N GLY A 49 -6.79 -12.53 -14.04
CA GLY A 49 -5.48 -13.04 -13.64
C GLY A 49 -4.45 -11.92 -13.45
N TRP A 50 -4.46 -10.91 -14.31
CA TRP A 50 -3.56 -9.77 -14.20
C TRP A 50 -3.86 -8.89 -12.98
N GLU A 51 -5.14 -8.64 -12.68
CA GLU A 51 -5.55 -7.89 -11.50
C GLU A 51 -5.16 -8.61 -10.19
N VAL A 52 -5.20 -9.96 -10.16
CA VAL A 52 -4.69 -10.73 -9.01
C VAL A 52 -3.17 -10.56 -8.84
N ILE A 53 -2.39 -10.57 -9.93
CA ILE A 53 -0.95 -10.35 -9.86
C ILE A 53 -0.64 -8.94 -9.34
N LYS A 54 -1.35 -7.92 -9.86
CA LYS A 54 -1.23 -6.54 -9.37
C LYS A 54 -1.54 -6.42 -7.88
N PHE A 55 -2.60 -7.07 -7.41
CA PHE A 55 -2.92 -7.11 -5.98
C PHE A 55 -1.75 -7.62 -5.15
N LEU A 56 -1.17 -8.78 -5.51
CA LEU A 56 -0.03 -9.34 -4.79
C LEU A 56 1.19 -8.40 -4.77
N LEU A 57 1.49 -7.75 -5.90
CA LEU A 57 2.60 -6.79 -5.98
C LEU A 57 2.36 -5.55 -5.12
N LYS A 58 1.11 -5.06 -5.06
CA LYS A 58 0.73 -3.90 -4.25
C LYS A 58 0.79 -4.22 -2.75
N GLU A 59 0.39 -5.42 -2.33
CA GLU A 59 0.54 -5.88 -0.94
C GLU A 59 2.02 -5.96 -0.52
N ILE A 60 2.89 -6.48 -1.40
CA ILE A 60 4.34 -6.48 -1.16
C ILE A 60 4.84 -5.04 -1.01
N LEU A 61 4.41 -4.13 -1.88
CA LEU A 61 4.79 -2.71 -1.81
C LEU A 61 4.32 -2.05 -0.51
N ALA A 62 3.10 -2.33 -0.05
CA ALA A 62 2.58 -1.84 1.23
C ALA A 62 3.46 -2.31 2.40
N GLY A 63 3.85 -3.60 2.41
CA GLY A 63 4.78 -4.15 3.39
C GLY A 63 6.15 -3.45 3.39
N ILE A 64 6.69 -3.15 2.21
CA ILE A 64 7.94 -2.38 2.07
C ILE A 64 7.77 -0.98 2.66
N VAL A 65 6.68 -0.28 2.36
CA VAL A 65 6.43 1.09 2.85
C VAL A 65 6.37 1.14 4.38
N ILE A 66 5.62 0.24 5.01
CA ILE A 66 5.59 0.14 6.49
C ILE A 66 6.98 -0.15 7.03
N THR A 67 7.69 -1.13 6.46
CA THR A 67 9.00 -1.56 6.96
C THR A 67 10.02 -0.42 6.88
N VAL A 68 10.11 0.26 5.73
CA VAL A 68 11.01 1.39 5.52
C VAL A 68 10.67 2.55 6.46
N GLY A 69 9.39 2.90 6.57
CA GLY A 69 8.98 3.96 7.49
C GLY A 69 9.26 3.62 8.95
N TRP A 70 9.09 2.36 9.33
CA TRP A 70 9.42 1.88 10.67
C TRP A 70 10.93 1.94 10.95
N THR A 71 11.75 1.46 10.03
CA THR A 71 13.21 1.51 10.13
C THR A 71 13.72 2.95 10.19
N ILE A 72 13.23 3.84 9.33
CA ILE A 72 13.64 5.25 9.36
C ILE A 72 13.19 5.93 10.66
N GLY A 73 11.94 5.72 11.07
CA GLY A 73 11.39 6.28 12.30
C GLY A 73 12.20 5.87 13.54
N THR A 74 12.54 4.58 13.65
CA THR A 74 13.38 4.06 14.74
C THR A 74 14.79 4.66 14.72
N LEU A 75 15.45 4.75 13.56
CA LEU A 75 16.79 5.33 13.43
C LEU A 75 16.82 6.83 13.80
N VAL A 76 15.75 7.57 13.52
CA VAL A 76 15.65 9.00 13.88
C VAL A 76 15.52 9.17 15.40
N ILE A 77 14.80 8.27 16.07
CA ILE A 77 14.62 8.28 17.52
C ILE A 77 15.86 7.77 18.25
N SER A 78 16.54 6.74 17.72
CA SER A 78 17.65 6.06 18.39
C SER A 78 18.95 6.85 18.38
N LYS A 79 19.11 7.84 17.49
CA LYS A 79 20.26 8.78 17.48
C LYS A 79 20.17 9.84 18.59
N ASN A 80 19.66 9.47 19.76
CA ASN A 80 19.64 10.27 20.98
C ASN A 80 20.96 10.13 21.74
#